data_AF-A0A091TRZ4-F1
#
_entry.id   AF-A0A091TRZ4-F1
#
_cell.length_a   1.000
_cell.length_b   1.000
_cell.length_c   1.000
_cell.angle_alpha   90.00
_cell.angle_beta   90.00
_cell.angle_gamma   90.00
#
_symmetry.space_group_name_H-M   'P 1'
#
loop_
_entity.id
_entity.type
_entity.pdbx_description
1 polymer ?
#
loop_
_entity_poly.entity_id
_entity_poly.type
_entity_poly.pdbx_seq_one_letter_code
_entity_poly.pdbx_strand_id
1 'polypeptide(L)'
;CPPLGLETLKITDFQLHASTAKRYGLGAHRGRLNIQAGVNENDFYDGAWCAGRNDPYQWIEVDARRLTKFTGVITQGRNSLWSSNWVTSYRVLVSNDSHAWTAVRNESGDVIFEGNSEKEIPVLNKLPVPLVARYIRINPRSWFEEGSICMRLEILGCPLPDPNNYYHRRNEMTTTDNLDFKHHNYKEMRQLMKTVNKMCPNITRIYNIGKSNQGLKLYAVEISDNPGEHEVGEPEFRYIAGAHGNEVLGRELILLLMQFMCQEYLAGNPRIVHLIEDTRIHLLPSVNPDGYDKAYKAGSELGGWSLGRWTQDGIDINNNFPDLNSLLWESEDQQKSKRKVPNHHIPIPDWYLSENATVAVETRAIIAWMEKIPFVLGGNLQGGELVVAYPYDMVRSMWKTQDYTPTPDDHVFRWLAYSYASTHRLMTDARRRACHTEDFQKEDGTVNGASWHTVAGSINDFSYLHTNCFELSIYVGCDKYPHESELPEEWENNRESLIVFMEQVHRGIKGIVKDVHGKGIPNAVISVEGVNHDIRTGADGDYWRLLNPGEYVVGVKAEGYTTATKTCEVGYDMGATQCDFTISKTNLARIKEIMKKFGKQPISLSIRRLRQRARQWREQ
;
A
#
# COMPACT_ATOMS: atom_id res chain seq x y z
N CYS A 1 12.52 20.30 -18.81
CA CYS A 1 12.49 18.93 -19.34
C CYS A 1 12.31 17.99 -18.17
N PRO A 2 11.63 16.85 -18.35
CA PRO A 2 11.44 15.87 -17.29
C PRO A 2 12.77 15.18 -16.92
N PRO A 3 12.78 14.44 -15.81
CA PRO A 3 13.81 13.42 -15.52
C PRO A 3 14.00 12.44 -16.69
N LEU A 4 15.24 12.01 -16.92
CA LEU A 4 15.54 10.99 -17.92
C LEU A 4 15.26 9.57 -17.43
N GLY A 5 15.12 9.40 -16.11
CA GLY A 5 14.71 8.16 -15.46
C GLY A 5 15.88 7.33 -14.96
N LEU A 6 16.83 7.97 -14.26
CA LEU A 6 17.79 7.26 -13.43
C LEU A 6 17.08 6.62 -12.23
N GLU A 7 16.16 7.34 -11.59
CA GLU A 7 15.33 6.83 -10.47
C GLU A 7 14.30 5.80 -10.94
N THR A 8 13.54 6.12 -11.99
CA THR A 8 12.50 5.23 -12.57
C THR A 8 13.06 4.05 -13.36
N LEU A 9 14.39 3.90 -13.42
CA LEU A 9 15.11 2.83 -14.11
C LEU A 9 14.94 2.78 -15.63
N LYS A 10 14.34 3.81 -16.26
CA LYS A 10 14.29 3.95 -17.73
C LYS A 10 15.69 4.03 -18.34
N ILE A 11 16.63 4.66 -17.63
CA ILE A 11 18.06 4.59 -17.95
C ILE A 11 18.60 3.25 -17.47
N THR A 12 19.02 2.40 -18.38
CA THR A 12 19.59 1.07 -18.07
C THR A 12 21.01 1.17 -17.50
N ASP A 13 21.48 0.13 -16.79
CA ASP A 13 22.83 0.11 -16.22
C ASP A 13 23.93 0.25 -17.29
N PHE A 14 23.68 -0.21 -18.52
CA PHE A 14 24.61 -0.08 -19.65
C PHE A 14 24.77 1.35 -20.18
N GLN A 15 23.89 2.27 -19.78
CA GLN A 15 23.99 3.69 -20.14
C GLN A 15 24.78 4.50 -19.11
N LEU A 16 25.24 3.86 -18.03
CA LEU A 16 25.94 4.52 -16.92
C LEU A 16 27.40 4.08 -16.90
N HIS A 17 28.30 5.05 -16.97
CA HIS A 17 29.75 4.81 -16.86
C HIS A 17 30.37 5.74 -15.83
N ALA A 18 31.50 5.33 -15.28
CA ALA A 18 32.26 6.15 -14.34
C ALA A 18 33.76 5.95 -14.55
N SER A 19 34.55 6.95 -14.15
CA SER A 19 36.01 6.93 -14.20
C SER A 19 36.61 5.76 -13.42
N THR A 20 36.14 5.57 -12.19
CA THR A 20 36.50 4.50 -11.28
C THR A 20 35.33 4.23 -10.32
N ALA A 21 35.35 3.07 -9.68
CA ALA A 21 34.43 2.74 -8.59
C ALA A 21 35.21 2.10 -7.44
N LYS A 22 34.82 2.39 -6.20
CA LYS A 22 35.48 1.82 -5.01
C LYS A 22 35.32 0.30 -4.92
N ARG A 23 34.17 -0.21 -5.35
CA ARG A 23 33.80 -1.63 -5.46
C ARG A 23 32.54 -1.76 -6.31
N TYR A 24 32.12 -2.99 -6.62
CA TYR A 24 30.94 -3.24 -7.44
C TYR A 24 29.67 -2.59 -6.87
N GLY A 25 29.36 -2.82 -5.59
CA GLY A 25 28.18 -2.23 -4.93
C GLY A 25 28.16 -0.70 -4.89
N LEU A 26 29.26 -0.03 -5.25
CA LEU A 26 29.39 1.43 -5.37
C LEU A 26 29.68 1.88 -6.81
N GLY A 27 29.28 1.07 -7.80
CA GLY A 27 29.47 1.34 -9.22
C GLY A 27 28.53 2.40 -9.80
N ALA A 28 28.75 2.77 -11.07
CA ALA A 28 27.92 3.76 -11.77
C ALA A 28 26.42 3.39 -11.79
N HIS A 29 26.10 2.10 -11.87
CA HIS A 29 24.74 1.55 -11.81
C HIS A 29 23.98 1.84 -10.50
N ARG A 30 24.69 2.31 -9.46
CA ARG A 30 24.16 2.74 -8.17
C ARG A 30 24.15 4.26 -8.02
N GLY A 31 24.64 5.02 -9.01
CA GLY A 31 24.63 6.48 -9.01
C GLY A 31 23.27 7.10 -9.31
N ARG A 32 22.16 6.45 -8.94
CA ARG A 32 20.79 6.84 -9.27
C ARG A 32 20.16 7.60 -8.12
N LEU A 33 19.39 8.65 -8.42
CA LEU A 33 18.64 9.39 -7.41
C LEU A 33 17.78 8.44 -6.57
N ASN A 34 17.70 8.72 -5.26
CA ASN A 34 16.88 7.99 -4.29
C ASN A 34 17.15 6.50 -4.12
N ILE A 35 18.18 5.92 -4.76
CA ILE A 35 18.51 4.51 -4.55
C ILE A 35 18.84 4.23 -3.07
N GLN A 36 18.27 3.15 -2.52
CA GLN A 36 18.50 2.73 -1.13
C GLN A 36 19.59 1.66 -1.04
N ALA A 37 20.34 1.70 0.06
CA ALA A 37 21.26 0.65 0.47
C ALA A 37 20.57 -0.37 1.37
N GLY A 38 21.13 -1.59 1.41
CA GLY A 38 20.78 -2.56 2.44
C GLY A 38 21.28 -2.14 3.84
N VAL A 39 20.92 -2.94 4.84
CA VAL A 39 21.39 -2.74 6.23
C VAL A 39 22.90 -2.99 6.37
N ASN A 40 23.43 -3.91 5.55
CA ASN A 40 24.84 -4.29 5.54
C ASN A 40 25.64 -3.38 4.59
N GLU A 41 26.87 -3.03 4.97
CA GLU A 41 27.81 -2.38 4.06
C GLU A 41 28.67 -3.40 3.30
N ASN A 42 29.24 -2.97 2.17
CA ASN A 42 30.18 -3.75 1.36
C ASN A 42 29.56 -4.98 0.68
N ASP A 43 28.25 -4.94 0.47
CA ASP A 43 27.53 -5.91 -0.35
C ASP A 43 27.47 -5.44 -1.82
N PHE A 44 26.59 -6.08 -2.60
CA PHE A 44 26.36 -5.73 -3.99
C PHE A 44 25.44 -4.51 -4.18
N TYR A 45 24.88 -3.95 -3.10
CA TYR A 45 23.80 -2.98 -3.13
C TYR A 45 24.02 -1.78 -2.18
N ASP A 46 25.19 -1.14 -2.23
CA ASP A 46 25.39 0.11 -1.49
C ASP A 46 24.66 1.31 -2.16
N GLY A 47 24.34 2.35 -1.40
CA GLY A 47 23.40 3.40 -1.82
C GLY A 47 23.97 4.60 -2.59
N ALA A 48 24.97 4.41 -3.47
CA ALA A 48 25.47 5.44 -4.41
C ALA A 48 26.52 4.90 -5.39
N TRP A 49 26.89 5.69 -6.39
CA TRP A 49 28.22 5.58 -6.98
C TRP A 49 29.25 6.24 -6.06
N CYS A 50 30.37 5.57 -5.81
CA CYS A 50 31.54 6.17 -5.17
C CYS A 50 32.80 5.92 -5.99
N ALA A 51 33.57 6.97 -6.25
CA ALA A 51 34.83 6.86 -6.97
C ALA A 51 35.85 6.03 -6.18
N GLY A 52 36.74 5.34 -6.91
CA GLY A 52 37.82 4.56 -6.31
C GLY A 52 38.98 5.41 -5.78
N ARG A 53 39.06 6.69 -6.17
CA ARG A 53 40.08 7.65 -5.74
C ARG A 53 39.43 9.00 -5.44
N ASN A 54 39.97 9.73 -4.48
CA ASN A 54 39.51 11.08 -4.12
C ASN A 54 40.41 12.13 -4.79
N ASP A 55 40.17 12.38 -6.07
CA ASP A 55 40.91 13.36 -6.88
C ASP A 55 39.94 14.07 -7.86
N PRO A 56 40.30 15.26 -8.40
CA PRO A 56 39.40 16.04 -9.24
C PRO A 56 39.22 15.48 -10.67
N TYR A 57 39.82 14.32 -10.99
CA TYR A 57 39.70 13.66 -12.30
C TYR A 57 38.57 12.62 -12.36
N GLN A 58 37.85 12.41 -11.26
CA GLN A 58 36.76 11.46 -11.19
C GLN A 58 35.51 11.96 -11.89
N TRP A 59 34.71 11.04 -12.44
CA TRP A 59 33.46 11.39 -13.10
C TRP A 59 32.49 10.21 -13.16
N ILE A 60 31.21 10.56 -13.28
CA ILE A 60 30.11 9.65 -13.66
C ILE A 60 29.39 10.26 -14.86
N GLU A 61 28.97 9.44 -15.81
CA GLU A 61 28.33 9.90 -17.04
C GLU A 61 27.13 9.04 -17.42
N VAL A 62 26.24 9.67 -18.19
CA VAL A 62 25.01 9.08 -18.71
C VAL A 62 25.00 9.19 -20.23
N ASP A 63 24.86 8.06 -20.91
CA ASP A 63 24.56 7.99 -22.35
C ASP A 63 23.05 8.07 -22.57
N ALA A 64 22.57 9.20 -23.08
CA ALA A 64 21.16 9.37 -23.41
C ALA A 64 20.73 8.59 -24.68
N ARG A 65 21.67 7.87 -25.34
CA ARG A 65 21.53 7.09 -26.58
C ARG A 65 21.19 7.89 -27.84
N ARG A 66 20.63 9.08 -27.67
CA ARG A 66 20.23 10.02 -28.73
C ARG A 66 20.52 11.46 -28.31
N LEU A 67 20.53 12.35 -29.29
CA LEU A 67 20.68 13.78 -29.02
C LEU A 67 19.56 14.24 -28.09
N THR A 68 19.96 14.79 -26.96
CA THR A 68 19.09 15.18 -25.86
C THR A 68 19.42 16.59 -25.44
N LYS A 69 18.39 17.41 -25.28
CA LYS A 69 18.51 18.76 -24.73
C LYS A 69 18.55 18.65 -23.21
N PHE A 70 19.75 18.70 -22.64
CA PHE A 70 19.96 18.70 -21.20
C PHE A 70 19.63 20.07 -20.60
N THR A 71 18.93 20.07 -19.46
CA THR A 71 18.47 21.30 -18.80
C THR A 71 18.87 21.41 -17.33
N GLY A 72 19.24 20.31 -16.68
CA GLY A 72 19.62 20.33 -15.27
C GLY A 72 20.11 18.99 -14.76
N VAL A 73 20.65 19.01 -13.56
CA VAL A 73 21.17 17.86 -12.83
C VAL A 73 20.65 17.94 -11.39
N ILE A 74 20.21 16.82 -10.86
CA ILE A 74 19.83 16.67 -9.46
C ILE A 74 20.89 15.78 -8.82
N THR A 75 21.40 16.20 -7.66
CA THR A 75 22.42 15.43 -6.93
C THR A 75 21.96 15.11 -5.52
N GLN A 76 22.39 13.96 -5.01
CA GLN A 76 22.09 13.50 -3.65
C GLN A 76 23.31 12.72 -3.13
N GLY A 77 23.57 12.75 -1.82
CA GLY A 77 24.71 12.00 -1.23
C GLY A 77 24.45 10.50 -1.12
N ARG A 78 25.40 9.73 -0.58
CA ARG A 78 25.27 8.28 -0.40
C ARG A 78 24.25 7.93 0.67
N ASN A 79 23.29 7.08 0.33
CA ASN A 79 22.47 6.40 1.34
C ASN A 79 23.30 5.30 2.01
N SER A 80 23.48 5.42 3.32
CA SER A 80 24.12 4.43 4.19
C SER A 80 23.79 4.79 5.65
N LEU A 81 23.57 3.78 6.48
CA LEU A 81 23.42 3.93 7.92
C LEU A 81 24.74 4.25 8.64
N TRP A 82 25.86 3.86 8.05
CA TRP A 82 27.17 3.82 8.72
C TRP A 82 28.16 4.86 8.20
N SER A 83 27.92 5.40 7.01
CA SER A 83 28.85 6.28 6.31
C SER A 83 28.18 7.55 5.81
N SER A 84 28.87 8.68 5.95
CA SER A 84 28.45 10.00 5.44
C SER A 84 29.36 10.43 4.29
N ASN A 85 28.83 10.44 3.05
CA ASN A 85 29.60 10.82 1.87
C ASN A 85 28.73 11.57 0.87
N TRP A 86 29.20 12.71 0.38
CA TRP A 86 28.53 13.48 -0.68
C TRP A 86 29.51 14.41 -1.39
N VAL A 87 29.15 14.79 -2.61
CA VAL A 87 29.85 15.81 -3.41
C VAL A 87 29.30 17.20 -3.08
N THR A 88 30.17 18.15 -2.77
CA THR A 88 29.80 19.52 -2.39
C THR A 88 29.90 20.50 -3.55
N SER A 89 30.70 20.22 -4.58
CA SER A 89 30.68 20.96 -5.84
C SER A 89 31.12 20.12 -7.03
N TYR A 90 30.63 20.44 -8.22
CA TYR A 90 30.93 19.69 -9.45
C TYR A 90 30.88 20.57 -10.70
N ARG A 91 31.43 20.04 -11.79
CA ARG A 91 31.28 20.56 -13.16
C ARG A 91 30.43 19.63 -13.98
N VAL A 92 29.71 20.19 -14.95
CA VAL A 92 28.96 19.42 -15.95
C VAL A 92 29.67 19.56 -17.29
N LEU A 93 29.89 18.42 -17.95
CA LEU A 93 30.45 18.36 -19.29
C LEU A 93 29.47 17.60 -20.21
N VAL A 94 29.46 17.98 -21.48
CA VAL A 94 28.65 17.31 -22.51
C VAL A 94 29.52 16.87 -23.68
N SER A 95 29.11 15.80 -24.36
CA SER A 95 29.80 15.26 -25.52
C SER A 95 28.84 14.60 -26.51
N ASN A 96 29.22 14.55 -27.78
CA ASN A 96 28.50 13.81 -28.82
C ASN A 96 29.16 12.46 -29.15
N ASP A 97 30.42 12.26 -28.76
CA ASP A 97 31.25 11.11 -29.15
C ASP A 97 31.90 10.38 -27.96
N SER A 98 31.67 10.83 -26.73
CA SER A 98 32.29 10.37 -25.47
C SER A 98 33.82 10.63 -25.33
N HIS A 99 34.44 11.23 -26.35
CA HIS A 99 35.89 11.51 -26.39
C HIS A 99 36.18 13.01 -26.21
N ALA A 100 35.51 13.86 -26.98
CA ALA A 100 35.65 15.31 -26.90
C ALA A 100 34.57 15.90 -25.97
N TRP A 101 35.01 16.56 -24.90
CA TRP A 101 34.13 17.08 -23.85
C TRP A 101 34.11 18.60 -23.82
N THR A 102 32.92 19.16 -23.77
CA THR A 102 32.70 20.60 -23.60
C THR A 102 32.09 20.87 -22.23
N ALA A 103 32.76 21.67 -21.41
CA ALA A 103 32.23 22.08 -20.12
C ALA A 103 31.08 23.08 -20.29
N VAL A 104 30.09 23.02 -19.39
CA VAL A 104 29.04 24.04 -19.30
C VAL A 104 29.68 25.37 -18.87
N ARG A 105 29.38 26.44 -19.60
CA ARG A 105 29.95 27.77 -19.39
C ARG A 105 28.87 28.83 -19.17
N ASN A 106 29.22 29.85 -18.39
CA ASN A 106 28.49 31.12 -18.30
C ASN A 106 29.37 32.26 -18.85
N GLU A 107 28.92 33.51 -18.71
CA GLU A 107 29.68 34.70 -19.15
C GLU A 107 31.07 34.82 -18.50
N SER A 108 31.28 34.18 -17.35
CA SER A 108 32.52 34.23 -16.55
C SER A 108 33.45 33.01 -16.74
N GLY A 109 33.06 32.01 -17.55
CA GLY A 109 33.86 30.81 -17.81
C GLY A 109 33.14 29.50 -17.44
N ASP A 110 33.91 28.45 -17.14
CA ASP A 110 33.38 27.14 -16.75
C ASP A 110 32.60 27.25 -15.43
N VAL A 111 31.36 26.74 -15.42
CA VAL A 111 30.48 26.82 -14.26
C VAL A 111 30.84 25.72 -13.26
N ILE A 112 30.99 26.10 -11.99
CA ILE A 112 31.06 25.19 -10.86
C ILE A 112 29.69 25.25 -10.16
N PHE A 113 29.01 24.12 -10.09
CA PHE A 113 27.72 23.98 -9.44
C PHE A 113 27.93 23.60 -7.97
N GLU A 114 27.15 24.21 -7.08
CA GLU A 114 27.06 23.80 -5.69
C GLU A 114 26.23 22.52 -5.59
N GLY A 115 26.79 21.50 -4.95
CA GLY A 115 26.19 20.19 -4.77
C GLY A 115 25.46 20.10 -3.43
N ASN A 116 25.65 18.97 -2.75
CA ASN A 116 24.95 18.66 -1.52
C ASN A 116 25.70 19.18 -0.29
N SER A 117 24.94 19.53 0.75
CA SER A 117 25.46 19.81 2.09
C SER A 117 25.28 18.63 3.07
N GLU A 118 24.46 17.65 2.69
CA GLU A 118 24.19 16.42 3.45
C GLU A 118 23.84 15.26 2.48
N LYS A 119 23.40 14.11 2.99
CA LYS A 119 23.30 12.88 2.19
C LYS A 119 21.90 12.52 1.66
N GLU A 120 20.82 13.03 2.25
CA GLU A 120 19.44 12.61 1.99
C GLU A 120 18.62 13.59 1.14
N ILE A 121 18.89 14.89 1.18
CA ILE A 121 18.12 15.94 0.49
C ILE A 121 18.67 16.13 -0.93
N PRO A 122 17.85 15.92 -1.96
CA PRO A 122 18.22 16.21 -3.34
C PRO A 122 18.46 17.71 -3.57
N VAL A 123 19.44 18.03 -4.42
CA VAL A 123 19.75 19.41 -4.83
C VAL A 123 19.64 19.53 -6.34
N LEU A 124 18.71 20.37 -6.80
CA LEU A 124 18.51 20.66 -8.22
C LEU A 124 19.37 21.85 -8.67
N ASN A 125 20.19 21.62 -9.69
CA ASN A 125 20.90 22.66 -10.41
C ASN A 125 20.44 22.71 -11.87
N LYS A 126 19.93 23.88 -12.30
CA LYS A 126 19.58 24.12 -13.70
C LYS A 126 20.82 24.59 -14.46
N LEU A 127 20.98 24.11 -15.70
CA LEU A 127 22.03 24.60 -16.58
C LEU A 127 21.71 26.05 -16.97
N PRO A 128 22.67 26.99 -16.96
CA PRO A 128 22.43 28.38 -17.34
C PRO A 128 21.88 28.51 -18.76
N VAL A 129 22.37 27.67 -19.67
CA VAL A 129 21.86 27.52 -21.03
C VAL A 129 21.68 26.02 -21.29
N PRO A 130 20.50 25.59 -21.77
CA PRO A 130 20.30 24.20 -22.19
C PRO A 130 21.26 23.81 -23.31
N LEU A 131 21.87 22.63 -23.21
CA LEU A 131 22.81 22.12 -24.20
C LEU A 131 22.27 20.85 -24.86
N VAL A 132 22.52 20.71 -26.16
CA VAL A 132 22.15 19.51 -26.92
C VAL A 132 23.39 18.65 -27.07
N ALA A 133 23.32 17.42 -26.55
CA ALA A 133 24.36 16.43 -26.71
C ALA A 133 23.81 15.01 -26.51
N ARG A 134 24.63 13.98 -26.78
CA ARG A 134 24.27 12.58 -26.46
C ARG A 134 24.69 12.16 -25.05
N TYR A 135 25.86 12.61 -24.62
CA TYR A 135 26.45 12.24 -23.34
C TYR A 135 26.48 13.45 -22.41
N ILE A 136 26.21 13.21 -21.13
CA ILE A 136 26.41 14.18 -20.05
C ILE A 136 27.28 13.53 -18.97
N ARG A 137 28.27 14.28 -18.48
CA ARG A 137 29.25 13.84 -17.49
C ARG A 137 29.29 14.81 -16.32
N ILE A 138 29.24 14.26 -15.12
CA ILE A 138 29.36 14.98 -13.86
C ILE A 138 30.77 14.75 -13.33
N ASN A 139 31.52 15.83 -13.13
CA ASN A 139 32.90 15.81 -12.64
C ASN A 139 32.97 16.51 -11.26
N PRO A 140 33.02 15.75 -10.15
CA PRO A 140 33.19 16.29 -8.80
C PRO A 140 34.46 17.15 -8.67
N ARG A 141 34.36 18.26 -7.94
CA ARG A 141 35.48 19.19 -7.68
C ARG A 141 35.82 19.28 -6.20
N SER A 142 34.81 19.22 -5.34
CA SER A 142 34.96 19.11 -3.89
C SER A 142 33.91 18.15 -3.32
N TRP A 143 34.21 17.58 -2.16
CA TRP A 143 33.35 16.63 -1.44
C TRP A 143 33.48 16.89 0.06
N PHE A 144 32.67 16.20 0.86
CA PHE A 144 32.73 16.27 2.31
C PHE A 144 34.14 15.93 2.83
N GLU A 145 34.72 16.78 3.68
CA GLU A 145 36.13 16.70 4.08
C GLU A 145 36.51 15.37 4.76
N GLU A 146 35.60 14.81 5.56
CA GLU A 146 35.78 13.52 6.24
C GLU A 146 35.27 12.33 5.42
N GLY A 147 34.77 12.58 4.21
CA GLY A 147 34.13 11.60 3.33
C GLY A 147 34.94 11.25 2.09
N SER A 148 34.26 10.61 1.13
CA SER A 148 34.78 10.28 -0.20
C SER A 148 33.86 10.82 -1.29
N ILE A 149 34.35 10.83 -2.53
CA ILE A 149 33.54 11.19 -3.69
C ILE A 149 32.47 10.12 -3.90
N CYS A 150 31.26 10.43 -3.42
CA CYS A 150 30.08 9.61 -3.62
C CYS A 150 28.90 10.49 -4.00
N MET A 151 28.10 10.04 -4.96
CA MET A 151 26.87 10.72 -5.31
C MET A 151 25.86 9.80 -5.99
N ARG A 152 24.60 10.18 -5.81
CA ARG A 152 23.42 9.76 -6.56
C ARG A 152 22.99 10.94 -7.44
N LEU A 153 22.41 10.67 -8.60
CA LEU A 153 21.96 11.74 -9.48
C LEU A 153 20.74 11.39 -10.34
N GLU A 154 20.08 12.43 -10.82
CA GLU A 154 19.09 12.40 -11.90
C GLU A 154 19.44 13.50 -12.91
N ILE A 155 19.11 13.26 -14.18
CA ILE A 155 19.38 14.20 -15.27
C ILE A 155 18.05 14.70 -15.82
N LEU A 156 17.91 16.02 -15.92
CA LEU A 156 16.76 16.62 -16.59
C LEU A 156 17.08 16.84 -18.07
N GLY A 157 16.33 16.21 -18.98
CA GLY A 157 16.59 16.28 -20.41
C GLY A 157 15.39 15.94 -21.29
N CYS A 158 15.30 16.58 -22.46
CA CYS A 158 14.29 16.26 -23.46
C CYS A 158 14.98 15.65 -24.67
N PRO A 159 14.74 14.37 -25.00
CA PRO A 159 15.25 13.78 -26.22
C PRO A 159 14.74 14.55 -27.43
N LEU A 160 15.62 14.84 -28.40
CA LEU A 160 15.21 15.50 -29.63
C LEU A 160 14.49 14.50 -30.56
N PRO A 161 13.47 14.95 -31.29
CA PRO A 161 12.80 14.10 -32.26
C PRO A 161 13.77 13.72 -33.38
N ASP A 162 13.90 12.42 -33.62
CA ASP A 162 14.67 11.87 -34.74
C ASP A 162 13.68 11.37 -35.81
N PRO A 163 13.58 12.04 -36.97
CA PRO A 163 12.67 11.63 -38.05
C PRO A 163 13.02 10.24 -38.64
N ASN A 164 14.23 9.73 -38.42
CA ASN A 164 14.66 8.41 -38.92
C ASN A 164 14.45 7.29 -37.89
N ASN A 165 14.09 7.60 -36.65
CA ASN A 165 13.94 6.60 -35.58
C ASN A 165 12.46 6.25 -35.35
N TYR A 166 11.86 5.63 -36.38
CA TYR A 166 10.45 5.21 -36.41
C TYR A 166 10.07 4.25 -35.26
N TYR A 167 11.02 3.45 -34.75
CA TYR A 167 10.76 2.42 -33.74
C TYR A 167 10.51 2.98 -32.33
N HIS A 168 11.03 4.17 -31.98
CA HIS A 168 10.87 4.71 -30.62
C HIS A 168 9.46 5.23 -30.35
N ARG A 169 8.79 5.81 -31.36
CA ARG A 169 7.40 6.31 -31.22
C ARG A 169 6.37 5.20 -31.00
N ARG A 170 6.73 3.94 -31.29
CA ARG A 170 5.89 2.75 -31.01
C ARG A 170 6.04 2.19 -29.59
N ASN A 171 7.13 2.54 -28.89
CA ASN A 171 7.39 2.05 -27.53
C ASN A 171 6.98 3.05 -26.45
N GLU A 172 6.65 4.30 -26.82
CA GLU A 172 6.00 5.24 -25.90
C GLU A 172 4.57 4.74 -25.66
N MET A 173 4.31 4.29 -24.44
CA MET A 173 3.00 3.80 -24.01
C MET A 173 2.05 5.00 -23.91
N THR A 174 1.18 5.15 -24.90
CA THR A 174 0.14 6.17 -24.91
C THR A 174 -1.17 5.56 -24.45
N THR A 175 -1.69 6.00 -23.31
CA THR A 175 -3.06 5.64 -22.90
C THR A 175 -4.08 6.27 -23.84
N THR A 176 -5.17 5.55 -24.10
CA THR A 176 -6.34 6.07 -24.83
C THR A 176 -7.35 6.74 -23.90
N ASP A 177 -7.19 6.57 -22.59
CA ASP A 177 -8.14 7.05 -21.60
C ASP A 177 -7.99 8.57 -21.42
N ASN A 178 -9.11 9.28 -21.51
CA ASN A 178 -9.14 10.74 -21.36
C ASN A 178 -9.31 11.11 -19.88
N LEU A 179 -8.23 10.96 -19.11
CA LEU A 179 -8.16 11.23 -17.67
C LEU A 179 -7.29 12.45 -17.36
N ASP A 180 -7.49 13.08 -16.19
CA ASP A 180 -6.70 14.21 -15.72
C ASP A 180 -5.33 13.76 -15.18
N PHE A 181 -4.34 13.54 -16.06
CA PHE A 181 -2.98 13.13 -15.68
C PHE A 181 -2.16 14.32 -15.18
N LYS A 182 -2.19 14.54 -13.87
CA LYS A 182 -1.34 15.51 -13.16
C LYS A 182 -1.25 15.18 -11.68
N HIS A 183 -0.35 15.85 -10.96
CA HIS A 183 -0.36 15.81 -9.50
C HIS A 183 -1.41 16.77 -8.94
N HIS A 184 -2.38 16.25 -8.19
CA HIS A 184 -3.46 17.06 -7.66
C HIS A 184 -3.12 17.53 -6.25
N ASN A 185 -2.98 18.84 -6.02
CA ASN A 185 -2.93 19.35 -4.64
C ASN A 185 -4.25 19.07 -3.89
N TYR A 186 -4.30 19.32 -2.58
CA TYR A 186 -5.50 19.04 -1.78
C TYR A 186 -6.79 19.70 -2.32
N LYS A 187 -6.70 20.93 -2.84
CA LYS A 187 -7.85 21.65 -3.42
C LYS A 187 -8.28 21.04 -4.74
N GLU A 188 -7.34 20.70 -5.61
CA GLU A 188 -7.60 20.10 -6.92
C GLU A 188 -8.15 18.68 -6.79
N MET A 189 -7.62 17.86 -5.90
CA MET A 189 -8.16 16.52 -5.59
C MET A 189 -9.64 16.60 -5.22
N ARG A 190 -9.99 17.52 -4.31
CA ARG A 190 -11.39 17.74 -3.92
C ARG A 190 -12.24 18.23 -5.08
N GLN A 191 -11.69 19.06 -5.95
CA GLN A 191 -12.40 19.56 -7.11
C GLN A 191 -12.65 18.44 -8.13
N LEU A 192 -11.67 17.57 -8.33
CA LEU A 192 -11.79 16.41 -9.19
C LEU A 192 -12.85 15.44 -8.68
N MET A 193 -12.79 15.05 -7.40
CA MET A 193 -13.80 14.20 -6.77
C MET A 193 -15.22 14.77 -6.95
N LYS A 194 -15.39 16.07 -6.69
CA LYS A 194 -16.69 16.75 -6.92
C LYS A 194 -17.12 16.77 -8.38
N THR A 195 -16.18 16.80 -9.32
CA THR A 195 -16.48 16.79 -10.75
C THR A 195 -16.97 15.41 -11.16
N VAL A 196 -16.27 14.34 -10.74
CA VAL A 196 -16.72 12.97 -10.99
C VAL A 196 -18.07 12.69 -10.32
N ASN A 197 -18.27 13.14 -9.08
CA ASN A 197 -19.56 12.97 -8.40
C ASN A 197 -20.72 13.68 -9.10
N LYS A 198 -20.46 14.81 -9.77
CA LYS A 198 -21.46 15.50 -10.60
C LYS A 198 -21.71 14.80 -11.94
N MET A 199 -20.71 14.11 -12.49
CA MET A 199 -20.86 13.32 -13.71
C MET A 199 -21.66 12.05 -13.48
N CYS A 200 -21.41 11.37 -12.35
CA CYS A 200 -22.04 10.11 -11.98
C CYS A 200 -22.73 10.18 -10.60
N PRO A 201 -23.73 11.07 -10.40
CA PRO A 201 -24.33 11.29 -9.09
C PRO A 201 -25.14 10.10 -8.57
N ASN A 202 -25.67 9.28 -9.48
CA ASN A 202 -26.50 8.12 -9.12
C ASN A 202 -25.66 6.98 -8.54
N ILE A 203 -24.38 6.90 -8.93
CA ILE A 203 -23.52 5.80 -8.52
C ILE A 203 -22.37 6.22 -7.61
N THR A 204 -22.30 7.49 -7.19
CA THR A 204 -21.18 7.97 -6.37
C THR A 204 -21.63 8.82 -5.19
N ARG A 205 -20.88 8.75 -4.09
CA ARG A 205 -21.08 9.59 -2.92
C ARG A 205 -19.76 9.94 -2.25
N ILE A 206 -19.52 11.23 -2.04
CA ILE A 206 -18.34 11.71 -1.32
C ILE A 206 -18.69 11.90 0.16
N TYR A 207 -17.85 11.35 1.04
CA TYR A 207 -17.99 11.53 2.48
C TYR A 207 -16.63 11.76 3.14
N ASN A 208 -16.66 12.11 4.43
CA ASN A 208 -15.48 12.41 5.22
C ASN A 208 -15.36 11.40 6.36
N ILE A 209 -14.19 10.79 6.53
CA ILE A 209 -13.95 9.81 7.62
C ILE A 209 -13.31 10.44 8.86
N GLY A 210 -12.70 11.61 8.73
CA GLY A 210 -11.98 12.24 9.84
C GLY A 210 -11.32 13.55 9.44
N LYS A 211 -10.32 13.98 10.20
CA LYS A 211 -9.47 15.11 9.84
C LYS A 211 -8.01 14.75 10.13
N SER A 212 -7.09 15.31 9.36
CA SER A 212 -5.68 15.28 9.63
C SER A 212 -5.33 16.17 10.83
N ASN A 213 -4.09 16.11 11.28
CA ASN A 213 -3.60 16.99 12.35
C ASN A 213 -3.81 18.49 12.00
N GLN A 214 -3.54 18.91 10.76
CA GLN A 214 -3.80 20.30 10.32
C GLN A 214 -5.28 20.61 10.02
N GLY A 215 -6.20 19.67 10.29
CA GLY A 215 -7.63 19.85 10.14
C GLY A 215 -8.15 19.66 8.71
N LEU A 216 -7.33 19.13 7.80
CA LEU A 216 -7.78 18.76 6.45
C LEU A 216 -8.68 17.53 6.54
N LYS A 217 -9.80 17.56 5.83
CA LYS A 217 -10.76 16.45 5.79
C LYS A 217 -10.19 15.27 5.00
N LEU A 218 -10.32 14.07 5.55
CA LEU A 218 -9.99 12.81 4.87
C LEU A 218 -11.21 12.38 4.05
N TYR A 219 -11.21 12.74 2.77
CA TYR A 219 -12.31 12.48 1.85
C TYR A 219 -12.20 11.09 1.23
N ALA A 220 -13.25 10.30 1.36
CA ALA A 220 -13.45 9.07 0.62
C ALA A 220 -14.57 9.27 -0.41
N VAL A 221 -14.49 8.53 -1.52
CA VAL A 221 -15.59 8.38 -2.47
C VAL A 221 -16.08 6.95 -2.42
N GLU A 222 -17.39 6.81 -2.37
CA GLU A 222 -18.12 5.57 -2.50
C GLU A 222 -18.62 5.46 -3.94
N ILE A 223 -18.51 4.27 -4.54
CA ILE A 223 -19.01 3.93 -5.87
C ILE A 223 -19.81 2.62 -5.76
N SER A 224 -21.11 2.68 -6.04
CA SER A 224 -22.09 1.58 -5.99
C SER A 224 -23.35 2.05 -6.72
N ASP A 225 -24.22 1.17 -7.19
CA ASP A 225 -25.52 1.56 -7.75
C ASP A 225 -26.48 2.13 -6.69
N ASN A 226 -26.30 1.80 -5.40
CA ASN A 226 -27.08 2.34 -4.27
C ASN A 226 -26.20 3.06 -3.22
N PRO A 227 -25.58 4.20 -3.56
CA PRO A 227 -24.60 4.84 -2.70
C PRO A 227 -25.22 5.42 -1.42
N GLY A 228 -24.73 4.96 -0.28
CA GLY A 228 -25.01 5.46 1.06
C GLY A 228 -25.58 4.42 2.00
N GLU A 229 -26.06 3.31 1.45
CA GLU A 229 -26.69 2.20 2.16
C GLU A 229 -25.91 0.92 1.85
N HIS A 230 -25.92 -0.01 2.81
CA HIS A 230 -25.33 -1.33 2.61
C HIS A 230 -26.43 -2.28 2.16
N GLU A 231 -26.20 -3.03 1.09
CA GLU A 231 -27.14 -4.01 0.59
C GLU A 231 -26.78 -5.43 1.02
N VAL A 232 -27.78 -6.17 1.48
CA VAL A 232 -27.56 -7.51 2.06
C VAL A 232 -26.99 -8.45 0.99
N GLY A 233 -25.78 -8.95 1.23
CA GLY A 233 -25.07 -9.84 0.31
C GLY A 233 -24.20 -9.14 -0.76
N GLU A 234 -24.18 -7.81 -0.77
CA GLU A 234 -23.23 -6.97 -1.53
C GLU A 234 -21.95 -6.77 -0.71
N PRO A 235 -20.78 -7.28 -1.15
CA PRO A 235 -19.54 -7.09 -0.44
C PRO A 235 -19.03 -5.64 -0.48
N GLU A 236 -18.37 -5.26 0.61
CA GLU A 236 -17.72 -3.95 0.77
C GLU A 236 -16.22 -4.07 0.44
N PHE A 237 -15.74 -3.30 -0.53
CA PHE A 237 -14.34 -3.23 -0.94
C PHE A 237 -13.72 -1.87 -0.60
N ARG A 238 -12.41 -1.83 -0.30
CA ARG A 238 -11.68 -0.55 -0.19
C ARG A 238 -10.32 -0.49 -0.86
N TYR A 239 -9.99 0.69 -1.39
CA TYR A 239 -8.60 1.11 -1.61
C TYR A 239 -8.27 2.33 -0.75
N ILE A 240 -7.08 2.31 -0.17
CA ILE A 240 -6.49 3.45 0.51
C ILE A 240 -5.13 3.79 -0.12
N ALA A 241 -4.77 5.07 -0.11
CA ALA A 241 -3.44 5.52 -0.51
C ALA A 241 -2.98 6.73 0.31
N GLY A 242 -1.69 7.03 0.18
CA GLY A 242 -1.09 8.21 0.79
C GLY A 242 -1.05 8.15 2.31
N ALA A 243 -0.90 6.96 2.91
CA ALA A 243 -0.52 6.82 4.33
C ALA A 243 0.83 7.51 4.57
N HIS A 244 1.77 7.32 3.65
CA HIS A 244 2.93 8.19 3.48
C HIS A 244 2.61 9.29 2.47
N GLY A 245 2.72 10.54 2.87
CA GLY A 245 2.34 11.67 2.01
C GLY A 245 3.24 11.85 0.79
N ASN A 246 4.46 11.35 0.81
CA ASN A 246 5.41 11.38 -0.32
C ASN A 246 5.30 10.19 -1.27
N GLU A 247 4.43 9.21 -0.99
CA GLU A 247 4.16 8.08 -1.88
C GLU A 247 2.93 8.41 -2.74
N VAL A 248 3.18 9.23 -3.76
CA VAL A 248 2.16 9.97 -4.53
C VAL A 248 1.47 9.11 -5.57
N LEU A 249 2.14 8.10 -6.13
CA LEU A 249 1.58 7.32 -7.24
C LEU A 249 0.23 6.68 -6.87
N GLY A 250 0.13 6.03 -5.70
CA GLY A 250 -1.12 5.41 -5.26
C GLY A 250 -2.28 6.40 -5.12
N ARG A 251 -2.00 7.63 -4.68
CA ARG A 251 -3.00 8.72 -4.59
C ARG A 251 -3.55 9.05 -5.97
N GLU A 252 -2.68 9.26 -6.95
CA GLU A 252 -3.10 9.62 -8.31
C GLU A 252 -3.80 8.45 -9.00
N LEU A 253 -3.33 7.21 -8.82
CA LEU A 253 -4.01 6.01 -9.34
C LEU A 253 -5.45 5.89 -8.84
N ILE A 254 -5.72 6.19 -7.56
CA ILE A 254 -7.09 6.17 -7.02
C ILE A 254 -7.96 7.26 -7.67
N LEU A 255 -7.42 8.45 -7.88
CA LEU A 255 -8.15 9.56 -8.52
C LEU A 255 -8.45 9.29 -9.99
N LEU A 256 -7.52 8.65 -10.70
CA LEU A 256 -7.68 8.18 -12.07
C LEU A 256 -8.70 7.03 -12.14
N LEU A 257 -8.64 6.07 -11.22
CA LEU A 257 -9.59 4.96 -11.12
C LEU A 257 -11.02 5.45 -10.93
N MET A 258 -11.24 6.40 -10.01
CA MET A 258 -12.55 7.01 -9.80
C MET A 258 -13.09 7.67 -11.09
N GLN A 259 -12.25 8.40 -11.83
CA GLN A 259 -12.65 8.99 -13.12
C GLN A 259 -12.98 7.90 -14.15
N PHE A 260 -12.10 6.92 -14.29
CA PHE A 260 -12.23 5.82 -15.24
C PHE A 260 -13.52 5.03 -15.00
N MET A 261 -13.80 4.62 -13.76
CA MET A 261 -15.02 3.88 -13.42
C MET A 261 -16.29 4.65 -13.79
N CYS A 262 -16.35 5.95 -13.53
CA CYS A 262 -17.48 6.78 -13.94
C CYS A 262 -17.60 6.89 -15.47
N GLN A 263 -16.50 7.11 -16.18
CA GLN A 263 -16.50 7.20 -17.65
C GLN A 263 -16.94 5.87 -18.30
N GLU A 264 -16.39 4.75 -17.84
CA GLU A 264 -16.73 3.42 -18.37
C GLU A 264 -18.14 2.98 -18.02
N TYR A 265 -18.64 3.34 -16.83
CA TYR A 265 -20.04 3.12 -16.46
C TYR A 265 -20.98 3.88 -17.40
N LEU A 266 -20.70 5.16 -17.69
CA LEU A 266 -21.48 5.96 -18.63
C LEU A 266 -21.37 5.44 -20.08
N ALA A 267 -20.24 4.84 -20.44
CA ALA A 267 -20.04 4.18 -21.73
C ALA A 267 -20.76 2.83 -21.83
N GLY A 268 -21.27 2.29 -20.72
CA GLY A 268 -21.95 1.00 -20.67
C GLY A 268 -20.99 -0.20 -20.77
N ASN A 269 -19.76 -0.08 -20.28
CA ASN A 269 -18.83 -1.19 -20.22
C ASN A 269 -19.37 -2.29 -19.28
N PRO A 270 -19.71 -3.49 -19.78
CA PRO A 270 -20.40 -4.51 -18.99
C PRO A 270 -19.59 -4.99 -17.78
N ARG A 271 -18.26 -5.00 -17.86
CA ARG A 271 -17.39 -5.40 -16.74
C ARG A 271 -17.48 -4.40 -15.59
N ILE A 272 -17.38 -3.11 -15.90
CA ILE A 272 -17.43 -2.03 -14.90
C ILE A 272 -18.84 -1.84 -14.34
N VAL A 273 -19.86 -1.93 -15.19
CA VAL A 273 -21.27 -1.88 -14.75
C VAL A 273 -21.55 -3.01 -13.75
N HIS A 274 -21.22 -4.25 -14.10
CA HIS A 274 -21.40 -5.38 -13.20
C HIS A 274 -20.63 -5.23 -11.89
N LEU A 275 -19.37 -4.76 -11.96
CA LEU A 275 -18.57 -4.52 -10.77
C LEU A 275 -19.20 -3.48 -9.83
N ILE A 276 -19.81 -2.42 -10.36
CA ILE A 276 -20.46 -1.35 -9.57
C ILE A 276 -21.82 -1.78 -9.02
N GLU A 277 -22.57 -2.61 -9.75
CA GLU A 277 -23.88 -3.12 -9.32
C GLU A 277 -23.77 -4.24 -8.27
N ASP A 278 -22.67 -5.00 -8.29
CA ASP A 278 -22.48 -6.12 -7.36
C ASP A 278 -21.56 -5.77 -6.19
N THR A 279 -20.92 -4.60 -6.17
CA THR A 279 -19.91 -4.24 -5.16
C THR A 279 -20.02 -2.80 -4.73
N ARG A 280 -19.90 -2.61 -3.41
CA ARG A 280 -19.76 -1.30 -2.82
C ARG A 280 -18.30 -0.93 -2.61
N ILE A 281 -17.82 -0.03 -3.45
CA ILE A 281 -16.39 0.31 -3.58
C ILE A 281 -16.11 1.62 -2.86
N HIS A 282 -15.16 1.59 -1.93
CA HIS A 282 -14.72 2.78 -1.21
C HIS A 282 -13.26 3.15 -1.52
N LEU A 283 -13.05 4.37 -2.00
CA LEU A 283 -11.73 4.86 -2.39
C LEU A 283 -11.30 6.04 -1.53
N LEU A 284 -10.19 5.90 -0.82
CA LEU A 284 -9.57 6.94 0.02
C LEU A 284 -8.21 7.35 -0.57
N PRO A 285 -8.14 8.41 -1.41
CA PRO A 285 -6.93 8.78 -2.12
C PRO A 285 -5.81 9.35 -1.23
N SER A 286 -6.12 9.81 -0.01
CA SER A 286 -5.14 10.53 0.80
C SER A 286 -5.42 10.41 2.29
N VAL A 287 -4.71 9.50 2.94
CA VAL A 287 -4.72 9.35 4.40
C VAL A 287 -3.94 10.47 5.09
N ASN A 288 -2.75 10.83 4.59
CA ASN A 288 -1.87 11.88 5.11
C ASN A 288 -1.78 13.09 4.15
N PRO A 289 -2.86 13.89 4.02
CA PRO A 289 -2.83 15.06 3.15
C PRO A 289 -1.83 16.13 3.62
N ASP A 290 -1.52 16.19 4.92
CA ASP A 290 -0.57 17.15 5.49
C ASP A 290 0.88 16.86 5.04
N GLY A 291 1.26 15.58 5.05
CA GLY A 291 2.55 15.12 4.52
C GLY A 291 2.65 15.34 3.01
N TYR A 292 1.58 15.05 2.27
CA TYR A 292 1.53 15.27 0.83
C TYR A 292 1.68 16.74 0.46
N ASP A 293 1.02 17.67 1.16
CA ASP A 293 1.16 19.11 0.90
C ASP A 293 2.62 19.60 1.04
N LYS A 294 3.44 18.95 1.89
CA LYS A 294 4.88 19.25 1.98
C LYS A 294 5.65 18.71 0.77
N ALA A 295 5.41 17.45 0.40
CA ALA A 295 6.03 16.83 -0.77
C ALA A 295 5.65 17.59 -2.06
N TYR A 296 4.36 17.92 -2.22
CA TYR A 296 3.83 18.65 -3.37
C TYR A 296 4.49 20.02 -3.56
N LYS A 297 4.77 20.76 -2.48
CA LYS A 297 5.47 22.05 -2.56
C LYS A 297 6.93 21.92 -3.01
N ALA A 298 7.59 20.81 -2.70
CA ALA A 298 8.95 20.55 -3.17
C ALA A 298 8.96 20.15 -4.66
N GLY A 299 7.92 19.45 -5.11
CA GLY A 299 7.79 18.93 -6.48
C GLY A 299 8.38 17.52 -6.62
N SER A 300 7.95 16.81 -7.67
CA SER A 300 8.37 15.43 -7.97
C SER A 300 9.89 15.27 -8.06
N GLU A 301 10.58 16.24 -8.68
CA GLU A 301 12.02 16.21 -8.92
C GLU A 301 12.86 16.25 -7.64
N LEU A 302 12.29 16.79 -6.56
CA LEU A 302 12.90 16.85 -5.24
C LEU A 302 12.23 15.86 -4.27
N GLY A 303 11.42 14.95 -4.80
CA GLY A 303 10.89 13.81 -4.07
C GLY A 303 12.02 12.97 -3.47
N GLY A 304 11.78 12.42 -2.30
CA GLY A 304 12.74 11.57 -1.62
C GLY A 304 12.07 10.76 -0.52
N TRP A 305 12.87 10.10 0.32
CA TRP A 305 12.36 9.12 1.28
C TRP A 305 11.73 9.72 2.53
N SER A 306 12.07 10.96 2.87
CA SER A 306 11.77 11.56 4.18
C SER A 306 10.74 12.69 4.12
N LEU A 307 10.87 13.63 3.18
CA LEU A 307 10.06 14.84 3.15
C LEU A 307 8.60 14.51 2.83
N GLY A 308 7.70 14.68 3.79
CA GLY A 308 6.27 14.42 3.62
C GLY A 308 5.83 12.98 3.92
N ARG A 309 6.75 12.10 4.37
CA ARG A 309 6.43 10.72 4.75
C ARG A 309 5.53 10.65 5.99
N TRP A 310 6.01 11.19 7.10
CA TRP A 310 5.34 11.11 8.40
C TRP A 310 4.23 12.15 8.57
N THR A 311 3.41 11.97 9.61
CA THR A 311 2.50 13.01 10.08
C THR A 311 3.28 14.23 10.58
N GLN A 312 2.56 15.31 10.90
CA GLN A 312 3.17 16.50 11.51
C GLN A 312 3.90 16.20 12.83
N ASP A 313 3.47 15.18 13.58
CA ASP A 313 4.07 14.77 14.85
C ASP A 313 5.19 13.73 14.68
N GLY A 314 5.57 13.40 13.44
CA GLY A 314 6.61 12.41 13.14
C GLY A 314 6.15 10.96 13.27
N ILE A 315 4.83 10.71 13.26
CA ILE A 315 4.27 9.36 13.35
C ILE A 315 4.16 8.74 11.95
N ASP A 316 4.56 7.48 11.83
CA ASP A 316 4.35 6.67 10.62
C ASP A 316 2.97 6.00 10.73
N ILE A 317 2.00 6.47 9.94
CA ILE A 317 0.61 5.99 10.02
C ILE A 317 0.52 4.49 9.71
N ASN A 318 1.34 4.01 8.78
CA ASN A 318 1.29 2.61 8.35
C ASN A 318 1.70 1.65 9.47
N ASN A 319 2.45 2.13 10.47
CA ASN A 319 2.99 1.35 11.59
C ASN A 319 2.42 1.82 12.95
N ASN A 320 1.30 2.54 12.95
CA ASN A 320 0.72 3.15 14.14
C ASN A 320 -0.57 2.47 14.64
N PHE A 321 -0.98 1.36 14.03
CA PHE A 321 -2.12 0.55 14.48
C PHE A 321 -1.77 -0.25 15.74
N PRO A 322 -2.75 -0.69 16.55
CA PRO A 322 -2.44 -1.48 17.74
C PRO A 322 -1.82 -2.82 17.32
N ASP A 323 -0.73 -3.21 17.97
CA ASP A 323 -0.14 -4.54 17.80
C ASP A 323 -1.05 -5.59 18.44
N LEU A 324 -1.79 -6.30 17.58
CA LEU A 324 -2.66 -7.41 17.96
C LEU A 324 -1.98 -8.77 17.80
N ASN A 325 -0.86 -8.82 17.06
CA ASN A 325 -0.07 -10.03 16.83
C ASN A 325 0.52 -10.53 18.14
N SER A 326 1.17 -9.64 18.89
CA SER A 326 1.73 -9.97 20.22
C SER A 326 0.66 -10.51 21.16
N LEU A 327 -0.52 -9.89 21.19
CA LEU A 327 -1.63 -10.32 22.05
C LEU A 327 -2.14 -11.71 21.68
N LEU A 328 -2.27 -11.99 20.38
CA LEU A 328 -2.68 -13.30 19.88
C LEU A 328 -1.65 -14.37 20.25
N TRP A 329 -0.38 -14.16 19.90
CA TRP A 329 0.67 -15.17 20.08
C TRP A 329 1.02 -15.42 21.54
N GLU A 330 1.03 -14.38 22.40
CA GLU A 330 1.17 -14.57 23.85
C GLU A 330 0.05 -15.47 24.41
N SER A 331 -1.18 -15.32 23.90
CA SER A 331 -2.30 -16.18 24.30
C SER A 331 -2.21 -17.61 23.75
N GLU A 332 -1.64 -17.80 22.57
CA GLU A 332 -1.43 -19.13 21.98
C GLU A 332 -0.35 -19.92 22.73
N ASP A 333 0.75 -19.25 23.05
CA ASP A 333 1.89 -19.86 23.75
C ASP A 333 1.53 -20.19 25.21
N GLN A 334 0.69 -19.39 25.85
CA GLN A 334 0.21 -19.61 27.22
C GLN A 334 -1.05 -20.50 27.27
N GLN A 335 -0.92 -21.78 26.89
CA GLN A 335 -2.01 -22.78 26.88
C GLN A 335 -2.80 -22.92 28.21
N LYS A 336 -2.26 -22.44 29.34
CA LYS A 336 -2.87 -22.49 30.68
C LYS A 336 -3.50 -21.16 31.15
N SER A 337 -3.51 -20.11 30.32
CA SER A 337 -4.10 -18.81 30.69
C SER A 337 -5.64 -18.91 30.79
N LYS A 338 -6.22 -18.21 31.78
CA LYS A 338 -7.68 -18.10 31.96
C LYS A 338 -8.34 -17.16 30.93
N ARG A 339 -7.56 -16.34 30.22
CA ARG A 339 -8.03 -15.42 29.18
C ARG A 339 -7.50 -15.89 27.82
N LYS A 340 -8.32 -16.64 27.08
CA LYS A 340 -8.04 -17.01 25.69
C LYS A 340 -8.43 -15.84 24.79
N VAL A 341 -7.48 -15.27 24.06
CA VAL A 341 -7.74 -14.25 23.04
C VAL A 341 -8.47 -14.92 21.86
N PRO A 342 -9.54 -14.31 21.30
CA PRO A 342 -10.18 -14.82 20.09
C PRO A 342 -9.21 -14.83 18.90
N ASN A 343 -9.43 -15.74 17.94
CA ASN A 343 -8.65 -15.79 16.69
C ASN A 343 -9.11 -14.77 15.62
N HIS A 344 -10.08 -13.92 15.95
CA HIS A 344 -10.69 -12.91 15.10
C HIS A 344 -11.30 -11.80 15.95
N HIS A 345 -11.42 -10.58 15.40
CA HIS A 345 -12.00 -9.42 16.12
C HIS A 345 -11.39 -9.22 17.51
N ILE A 346 -10.05 -9.28 17.57
CA ILE A 346 -9.30 -9.07 18.81
C ILE A 346 -9.58 -7.64 19.28
N PRO A 347 -10.07 -7.43 20.51
CA PRO A 347 -10.43 -6.08 20.96
C PRO A 347 -9.21 -5.17 21.03
N ILE A 348 -9.40 -3.89 20.66
CA ILE A 348 -8.36 -2.87 20.80
C ILE A 348 -8.04 -2.70 22.30
N PRO A 349 -6.76 -2.73 22.70
CA PRO A 349 -6.39 -2.58 24.11
C PRO A 349 -6.80 -1.22 24.69
N ASP A 350 -7.26 -1.21 25.95
CA ASP A 350 -7.69 0.02 26.64
C ASP A 350 -6.60 1.11 26.65
N TRP A 351 -5.32 0.71 26.75
CA TRP A 351 -4.20 1.65 26.74
C TRP A 351 -4.07 2.40 25.41
N TYR A 352 -4.45 1.78 24.28
CA TYR A 352 -4.39 2.39 22.94
C TYR A 352 -5.53 3.39 22.72
N LEU A 353 -6.67 3.16 23.40
CA LEU A 353 -7.82 4.06 23.40
C LEU A 353 -7.64 5.28 24.30
N SER A 354 -6.62 5.27 25.17
CA SER A 354 -6.28 6.41 26.03
C SER A 354 -5.95 7.65 25.20
N GLU A 355 -6.38 8.83 25.68
CA GLU A 355 -6.04 10.12 25.08
C GLU A 355 -4.52 10.39 25.08
N ASN A 356 -3.79 9.78 26.02
CA ASN A 356 -2.34 9.92 26.13
C ASN A 356 -1.54 8.96 25.23
N ALA A 357 -2.21 8.08 24.48
CA ALA A 357 -1.53 7.16 23.59
C ALA A 357 -1.03 7.88 22.33
N THR A 358 0.20 7.56 21.90
CA THR A 358 0.83 8.13 20.70
C THR A 358 0.21 7.53 19.44
N VAL A 359 -1.00 7.96 19.11
CA VAL A 359 -1.78 7.51 17.95
C VAL A 359 -2.17 8.71 17.11
N ALA A 360 -1.82 8.69 15.83
CA ALA A 360 -2.17 9.74 14.89
C ALA A 360 -3.70 9.84 14.72
N VAL A 361 -4.20 11.06 14.54
CA VAL A 361 -5.65 11.31 14.36
C VAL A 361 -6.19 10.64 13.10
N GLU A 362 -5.34 10.53 12.07
CA GLU A 362 -5.58 9.80 10.83
C GLU A 362 -5.76 8.30 11.09
N THR A 363 -4.89 7.69 11.91
CA THR A 363 -5.00 6.28 12.31
C THR A 363 -6.32 6.01 13.03
N ARG A 364 -6.71 6.87 13.98
CA ARG A 364 -8.00 6.74 14.68
C ARG A 364 -9.20 6.86 13.72
N ALA A 365 -9.12 7.77 12.75
CA ALA A 365 -10.16 7.93 11.73
C ALA A 365 -10.29 6.70 10.83
N ILE A 366 -9.16 6.08 10.45
CA ILE A 366 -9.16 4.82 9.70
C ILE A 366 -9.77 3.70 10.53
N ILE A 367 -9.33 3.49 11.78
CA ILE A 367 -9.88 2.45 12.66
C ILE A 367 -11.41 2.57 12.77
N ALA A 368 -11.91 3.78 13.07
CA ALA A 368 -13.35 4.01 13.17
C ALA A 368 -14.09 3.78 11.84
N TRP A 369 -13.42 4.00 10.70
CA TRP A 369 -13.97 3.70 9.38
C TRP A 369 -14.00 2.19 9.11
N MET A 370 -12.94 1.45 9.50
CA MET A 370 -12.88 -0.01 9.41
C MET A 370 -13.92 -0.71 10.28
N GLU A 371 -14.22 -0.17 11.47
CA GLU A 371 -15.25 -0.71 12.37
C GLU A 371 -16.68 -0.42 11.88
N LYS A 372 -16.86 0.65 11.09
CA LYS A 372 -18.18 1.11 10.66
C LYS A 372 -18.73 0.36 9.44
N ILE A 373 -17.85 -0.03 8.52
CA ILE A 373 -18.23 -0.65 7.24
C ILE A 373 -17.68 -2.08 7.23
N PRO A 374 -18.50 -3.09 6.89
CA PRO A 374 -18.10 -4.50 6.92
C PRO A 374 -17.20 -4.87 5.73
N PHE A 375 -16.03 -4.24 5.62
CA PHE A 375 -15.06 -4.50 4.56
C PHE A 375 -14.66 -5.98 4.49
N VAL A 376 -14.62 -6.50 3.27
CA VAL A 376 -14.26 -7.90 2.97
C VAL A 376 -12.83 -7.98 2.44
N LEU A 377 -12.49 -7.09 1.50
CA LEU A 377 -11.19 -7.01 0.86
C LEU A 377 -10.72 -5.56 0.77
N GLY A 378 -9.45 -5.33 1.04
CA GLY A 378 -8.83 -4.01 1.00
C GLY A 378 -7.41 -4.02 0.45
N GLY A 379 -7.00 -2.89 -0.13
CA GLY A 379 -5.63 -2.66 -0.58
C GLY A 379 -5.10 -1.30 -0.17
N ASN A 380 -3.87 -1.28 0.33
CA ASN A 380 -3.12 -0.08 0.68
C ASN A 380 -2.04 0.18 -0.37
N LEU A 381 -2.24 1.20 -1.21
CA LEU A 381 -1.29 1.56 -2.26
C LEU A 381 -0.14 2.39 -1.68
N GLN A 382 1.08 1.87 -1.82
CA GLN A 382 2.34 2.43 -1.33
C GLN A 382 3.34 2.61 -2.49
N GLY A 383 4.45 3.30 -2.22
CA GLY A 383 5.50 3.56 -3.20
C GLY A 383 6.91 3.33 -2.66
N GLY A 384 7.87 3.21 -3.57
CA GLY A 384 9.30 3.03 -3.26
C GLY A 384 9.83 1.65 -3.60
N GLU A 385 8.96 0.69 -3.86
CA GLU A 385 9.27 -0.66 -4.33
C GLU A 385 8.21 -1.11 -5.34
N LEU A 386 8.41 -2.28 -5.95
CA LEU A 386 7.45 -2.85 -6.88
C LEU A 386 7.18 -4.32 -6.51
N VAL A 387 6.22 -4.53 -5.61
CA VAL A 387 5.86 -5.83 -5.01
C VAL A 387 4.50 -5.75 -4.30
N VAL A 388 3.80 -6.87 -4.17
CA VAL A 388 2.62 -6.99 -3.30
C VAL A 388 2.97 -7.73 -2.02
N ALA A 389 2.90 -7.03 -0.90
CA ALA A 389 3.17 -7.57 0.43
C ALA A 389 1.87 -8.04 1.11
N TYR A 390 1.90 -9.25 1.66
CA TYR A 390 0.76 -9.87 2.35
C TYR A 390 1.08 -10.28 3.80
N PRO A 391 0.07 -10.29 4.70
CA PRO A 391 0.22 -10.66 6.11
C PRO A 391 0.87 -12.02 6.39
N TYR A 392 1.45 -12.23 7.57
CA TYR A 392 1.68 -11.21 8.60
C TYR A 392 2.89 -10.33 8.26
N ASP A 393 2.84 -9.05 8.68
CA ASP A 393 3.95 -8.11 8.57
C ASP A 393 4.90 -8.20 9.76
N MET A 394 4.43 -8.64 10.93
CA MET A 394 5.27 -8.87 12.11
C MET A 394 5.88 -10.27 12.12
N VAL A 395 7.17 -10.37 12.45
CA VAL A 395 7.85 -11.67 12.66
C VAL A 395 7.42 -12.28 14.00
N ARG A 396 7.05 -13.58 13.99
CA ARG A 396 6.67 -14.31 15.22
C ARG A 396 7.83 -14.50 16.20
N SER A 397 9.05 -14.64 15.71
CA SER A 397 10.24 -14.83 16.55
C SER A 397 10.84 -13.52 17.02
N MET A 398 10.93 -13.32 18.34
CA MET A 398 11.49 -12.10 18.94
C MET A 398 12.96 -11.81 18.59
N TRP A 399 13.71 -12.79 18.07
CA TRP A 399 15.15 -12.67 17.81
C TRP A 399 15.48 -12.47 16.33
N LYS A 400 14.48 -12.51 15.45
CA LYS A 400 14.65 -12.36 14.01
C LYS A 400 14.01 -11.06 13.54
N THR A 401 14.69 -10.37 12.64
CA THR A 401 14.17 -9.17 11.96
C THR A 401 13.45 -9.49 10.66
N GLN A 402 13.66 -10.70 10.14
CA GLN A 402 13.06 -11.25 8.92
C GLN A 402 12.82 -12.76 9.11
N ASP A 403 11.59 -13.22 8.90
CA ASP A 403 11.24 -14.64 8.89
C ASP A 403 9.83 -14.82 8.30
N TYR A 404 9.62 -15.93 7.59
CA TYR A 404 8.30 -16.26 7.06
C TYR A 404 7.29 -16.51 8.18
N THR A 405 6.27 -15.64 8.25
CA THR A 405 5.23 -15.69 9.28
C THR A 405 3.85 -15.77 8.63
N PRO A 406 3.34 -17.00 8.37
CA PRO A 406 2.09 -17.19 7.64
C PRO A 406 0.87 -16.89 8.51
N THR A 407 -0.21 -16.42 7.88
CA THR A 407 -1.55 -16.40 8.49
C THR A 407 -2.24 -17.76 8.37
N PRO A 408 -3.32 -18.03 9.13
CA PRO A 408 -4.20 -19.17 8.88
C PRO A 408 -4.76 -19.24 7.44
N ASP A 409 -4.90 -18.08 6.79
CA ASP A 409 -5.41 -17.92 5.42
C ASP A 409 -4.30 -17.63 4.39
N ASP A 410 -3.05 -18.03 4.67
CA ASP A 410 -1.87 -17.72 3.85
C ASP A 410 -2.04 -18.06 2.36
N HIS A 411 -2.66 -19.21 2.07
CA HIS A 411 -2.94 -19.64 0.70
C HIS A 411 -3.92 -18.72 -0.05
N VAL A 412 -4.85 -18.06 0.64
CA VAL A 412 -5.76 -17.06 0.06
C VAL A 412 -4.99 -15.77 -0.16
N PHE A 413 -4.21 -15.31 0.84
CA PHE A 413 -3.40 -14.09 0.73
C PHE A 413 -2.39 -14.15 -0.43
N ARG A 414 -1.70 -15.28 -0.60
CA ARG A 414 -0.79 -15.51 -1.73
C ARG A 414 -1.49 -15.40 -3.08
N TRP A 415 -2.70 -15.96 -3.17
CA TRP A 415 -3.51 -15.83 -4.39
C TRP A 415 -3.91 -14.37 -4.65
N LEU A 416 -4.42 -13.68 -3.63
CA LEU A 416 -4.82 -12.27 -3.74
C LEU A 416 -3.64 -11.40 -4.17
N ALA A 417 -2.47 -11.59 -3.56
CA ALA A 417 -1.25 -10.87 -3.91
C ALA A 417 -0.82 -11.17 -5.37
N TYR A 418 -0.81 -12.45 -5.75
CA TYR A 418 -0.46 -12.87 -7.09
C TYR A 418 -1.44 -12.36 -8.15
N SER A 419 -2.75 -12.27 -7.84
CA SER A 419 -3.76 -11.76 -8.78
C SER A 419 -3.49 -10.32 -9.22
N TYR A 420 -3.00 -9.48 -8.30
CA TYR A 420 -2.55 -8.13 -8.62
C TYR A 420 -1.20 -8.15 -9.35
N ALA A 421 -0.21 -8.86 -8.80
CA ALA A 421 1.16 -8.85 -9.34
C ALA A 421 1.26 -9.43 -10.76
N SER A 422 0.53 -10.51 -11.06
CA SER A 422 0.53 -11.18 -12.36
C SER A 422 -0.14 -10.38 -13.48
N THR A 423 -1.05 -9.47 -13.13
CA THR A 423 -1.75 -8.59 -14.07
C THR A 423 -1.06 -7.23 -14.23
N HIS A 424 -0.15 -6.90 -13.30
CA HIS A 424 0.65 -5.68 -13.38
C HIS A 424 1.76 -5.89 -14.42
N ARG A 425 1.90 -4.94 -15.35
CA ARG A 425 2.77 -5.11 -16.53
C ARG A 425 4.25 -5.38 -16.21
N LEU A 426 4.74 -4.89 -15.07
CA LEU A 426 6.16 -4.91 -14.71
C LEU A 426 6.49 -5.72 -13.45
N MET A 427 5.51 -6.13 -12.62
CA MET A 427 5.82 -6.75 -11.31
C MET A 427 6.43 -8.15 -11.49
N THR A 428 6.02 -8.86 -12.54
CA THR A 428 6.45 -10.23 -12.87
C THR A 428 7.41 -10.29 -14.08
N ASP A 429 7.83 -9.14 -14.65
CA ASP A 429 8.74 -9.14 -15.80
C ASP A 429 10.17 -9.48 -15.37
N ALA A 430 10.59 -10.73 -15.65
CA ALA A 430 11.92 -11.28 -15.37
C ALA A 430 13.11 -10.50 -15.96
N ARG A 431 12.87 -9.55 -16.88
CA ARG A 431 13.93 -8.72 -17.49
C ARG A 431 14.14 -7.40 -16.76
N ARG A 432 13.26 -7.07 -15.81
CA ARG A 432 13.30 -5.80 -15.09
C ARG A 432 14.42 -5.84 -14.05
N ARG A 433 15.10 -4.70 -13.86
CA ARG A 433 16.04 -4.52 -12.76
C ARG A 433 15.26 -4.35 -11.44
N ALA A 434 15.75 -4.92 -10.34
CA ALA A 434 15.28 -4.61 -8.98
C ALA A 434 15.27 -3.10 -8.73
N CYS A 435 14.42 -2.58 -7.83
CA CYS A 435 14.43 -1.14 -7.50
C CYS A 435 15.72 -0.80 -6.74
N HIS A 436 15.89 -1.38 -5.55
CA HIS A 436 16.99 -1.07 -4.64
C HIS A 436 17.89 -2.26 -4.36
N THR A 437 17.42 -3.24 -3.59
CA THR A 437 18.25 -4.35 -3.08
C THR A 437 17.63 -5.71 -3.38
N GLU A 438 16.32 -5.84 -3.16
CA GLU A 438 15.60 -7.12 -3.25
C GLU A 438 15.01 -7.35 -4.64
N ASP A 439 15.06 -8.61 -5.07
CA ASP A 439 14.52 -9.05 -6.34
C ASP A 439 13.25 -9.90 -6.14
N PHE A 440 12.13 -9.21 -6.01
CA PHE A 440 10.81 -9.81 -5.77
C PHE A 440 10.26 -10.62 -6.96
N GLN A 441 10.89 -10.54 -8.14
CA GLN A 441 10.45 -11.32 -9.31
C GLN A 441 10.65 -12.82 -9.10
N LYS A 442 11.59 -13.20 -8.21
CA LYS A 442 11.84 -14.60 -7.84
C LYS A 442 10.67 -15.23 -7.09
N GLU A 443 9.79 -14.40 -6.52
CA GLU A 443 8.58 -14.80 -5.80
C GLU A 443 7.33 -14.23 -6.50
N ASP A 444 7.39 -14.18 -7.83
CA ASP A 444 6.27 -13.77 -8.70
C ASP A 444 5.71 -12.36 -8.37
N GLY A 445 6.57 -11.45 -7.92
CA GLY A 445 6.18 -10.09 -7.55
C GLY A 445 5.38 -10.00 -6.24
N THR A 446 5.45 -11.03 -5.40
CA THR A 446 4.79 -11.09 -4.10
C THR A 446 5.78 -11.33 -2.97
N VAL A 447 5.43 -10.96 -1.74
CA VAL A 447 6.26 -11.24 -0.57
C VAL A 447 5.41 -11.31 0.71
N ASN A 448 5.75 -12.20 1.64
CA ASN A 448 5.20 -12.12 3.00
C ASN A 448 5.86 -10.94 3.74
N GLY A 449 5.07 -10.06 4.36
CA GLY A 449 5.57 -8.83 4.98
C GLY A 449 6.71 -9.07 5.98
N ALA A 450 6.52 -10.01 6.90
CA ALA A 450 7.51 -10.41 7.89
C ALA A 450 8.79 -11.02 7.30
N SER A 451 8.72 -11.64 6.11
CA SER A 451 9.90 -12.14 5.40
C SER A 451 10.74 -11.03 4.80
N TRP A 452 10.10 -9.92 4.41
CA TRP A 452 10.78 -8.76 3.85
C TRP A 452 11.36 -7.87 4.96
N HIS A 453 10.54 -7.44 5.92
CA HIS A 453 11.00 -6.74 7.12
C HIS A 453 9.89 -6.73 8.18
N THR A 454 10.23 -7.03 9.43
CA THR A 454 9.26 -7.03 10.52
C THR A 454 8.67 -5.64 10.77
N VAL A 455 7.34 -5.54 10.79
CA VAL A 455 6.59 -4.32 11.12
C VAL A 455 5.50 -4.65 12.14
N ALA A 456 5.64 -4.12 13.35
CA ALA A 456 4.58 -4.18 14.35
C ALA A 456 3.57 -3.04 14.13
N GLY A 457 2.30 -3.29 14.42
CA GLY A 457 1.25 -2.27 14.30
C GLY A 457 0.95 -1.87 12.86
N SER A 458 1.06 -2.83 11.92
CA SER A 458 0.75 -2.58 10.51
C SER A 458 -0.76 -2.50 10.26
N ILE A 459 -1.15 -1.78 9.21
CA ILE A 459 -2.56 -1.73 8.78
C ILE A 459 -3.07 -3.11 8.30
N ASN A 460 -2.21 -3.91 7.66
CA ASN A 460 -2.62 -5.20 7.12
C ASN A 460 -2.97 -6.17 8.25
N ASP A 461 -2.06 -6.29 9.23
CA ASP A 461 -2.21 -7.18 10.37
C ASP A 461 -3.39 -6.74 11.25
N PHE A 462 -3.55 -5.43 11.47
CA PHE A 462 -4.70 -4.89 12.19
C PHE A 462 -6.02 -5.21 11.49
N SER A 463 -6.12 -4.99 10.17
CA SER A 463 -7.33 -5.26 9.41
C SER A 463 -7.75 -6.73 9.55
N TYR A 464 -6.80 -7.65 9.39
CA TYR A 464 -7.05 -9.08 9.47
C TYR A 464 -7.39 -9.55 10.90
N LEU A 465 -6.72 -9.02 11.92
CA LEU A 465 -6.92 -9.46 13.31
C LEU A 465 -8.13 -8.82 13.99
N HIS A 466 -8.49 -7.60 13.61
CA HIS A 466 -9.55 -6.81 14.26
C HIS A 466 -10.89 -6.83 13.51
N THR A 467 -10.89 -7.06 12.20
CA THR A 467 -12.09 -7.01 11.36
C THR A 467 -12.27 -8.30 10.54
N ASN A 468 -13.20 -8.31 9.58
CA ASN A 468 -13.30 -9.39 8.58
C ASN A 468 -12.39 -9.15 7.36
N CYS A 469 -11.83 -7.95 7.22
CA CYS A 469 -11.23 -7.48 5.98
C CYS A 469 -9.82 -8.03 5.75
N PHE A 470 -9.61 -8.68 4.62
CA PHE A 470 -8.30 -9.10 4.16
C PHE A 470 -7.64 -7.90 3.48
N GLU A 471 -6.52 -7.43 4.02
CA GLU A 471 -5.83 -6.23 3.54
C GLU A 471 -4.45 -6.60 2.99
N LEU A 472 -4.09 -6.05 1.83
CA LEU A 472 -2.76 -6.15 1.24
C LEU A 472 -2.06 -4.79 1.17
N SER A 473 -0.73 -4.78 1.27
CA SER A 473 0.08 -3.61 0.95
C SER A 473 0.68 -3.75 -0.45
N ILE A 474 0.29 -2.86 -1.36
CA ILE A 474 0.60 -2.94 -2.78
C ILE A 474 1.58 -1.80 -3.11
N TYR A 475 2.84 -2.14 -3.39
CA TYR A 475 3.85 -1.16 -3.77
C TYR A 475 3.85 -1.00 -5.29
N VAL A 476 3.34 0.13 -5.78
CA VAL A 476 2.98 0.33 -7.19
C VAL A 476 4.11 0.91 -8.06
N GLY A 477 5.29 1.19 -7.51
CA GLY A 477 6.39 1.79 -8.26
C GLY A 477 7.65 2.08 -7.44
N CYS A 478 8.82 1.99 -8.09
CA CYS A 478 10.12 2.26 -7.45
C CYS A 478 10.29 3.72 -7.02
N ASP A 479 9.76 4.65 -7.83
CA ASP A 479 9.75 6.07 -7.52
C ASP A 479 8.52 6.39 -6.67
N LYS A 480 8.75 7.01 -5.51
CA LYS A 480 7.66 7.40 -4.61
C LYS A 480 6.85 8.56 -5.16
N TYR A 481 7.49 9.45 -5.90
CA TYR A 481 6.90 10.65 -6.46
C TYR A 481 7.30 10.80 -7.93
N PRO A 482 6.79 9.91 -8.81
CA PRO A 482 7.11 9.95 -10.23
C PRO A 482 6.71 11.28 -10.84
N HIS A 483 7.46 11.74 -11.84
CA HIS A 483 7.17 12.99 -12.52
C HIS A 483 5.84 12.89 -13.29
N GLU A 484 5.13 14.01 -13.41
CA GLU A 484 3.80 14.10 -14.03
C GLU A 484 3.72 13.44 -15.42
N SER A 485 4.77 13.55 -16.23
CA SER A 485 4.85 12.94 -17.57
C SER A 485 4.83 11.41 -17.57
N GLU A 486 5.05 10.77 -16.42
CA GLU A 486 5.10 9.31 -16.26
C GLU A 486 3.76 8.73 -15.80
N LEU A 487 2.85 9.56 -15.28
CA LEU A 487 1.53 9.14 -14.80
C LEU A 487 0.71 8.34 -15.83
N PRO A 488 0.69 8.67 -17.14
CA PRO A 488 -0.03 7.87 -18.12
C PRO A 488 0.51 6.44 -18.27
N GLU A 489 1.84 6.28 -18.20
CA GLU A 489 2.52 4.97 -18.28
C GLU A 489 2.31 4.17 -17.00
N GLU A 490 2.28 4.83 -15.84
CA GLU A 490 2.00 4.15 -14.58
C GLU A 490 0.53 3.74 -14.43
N TRP A 491 -0.40 4.51 -15.00
CA TRP A 491 -1.83 4.18 -15.05
C TRP A 491 -2.10 2.90 -15.84
N GLU A 492 -1.93 2.95 -17.16
CA GLU A 492 -0.90 2.12 -17.76
C GLU A 492 -0.66 0.69 -17.25
N ASN A 493 0.36 0.62 -16.39
CA ASN A 493 0.87 -0.56 -15.71
C ASN A 493 -0.07 -1.15 -14.65
N ASN A 494 -0.92 -0.32 -14.02
CA ASN A 494 -1.71 -0.68 -12.85
C ASN A 494 -3.22 -0.84 -13.13
N ARG A 495 -3.77 -0.27 -14.22
CA ARG A 495 -5.22 -0.20 -14.49
C ARG A 495 -5.90 -1.56 -14.39
N GLU A 496 -5.35 -2.56 -15.08
CA GLU A 496 -5.93 -3.92 -15.07
C GLU A 496 -5.83 -4.56 -13.68
N SER A 497 -4.68 -4.43 -13.01
CA SER A 497 -4.45 -4.98 -11.67
C SER A 497 -5.40 -4.42 -10.62
N LEU A 498 -5.69 -3.12 -10.68
CA LEU A 498 -6.64 -2.47 -9.78
C LEU A 498 -8.04 -3.08 -9.93
N ILE A 499 -8.47 -3.33 -11.17
CA ILE A 499 -9.80 -3.90 -11.46
C ILE A 499 -9.85 -5.38 -11.05
N VAL A 500 -8.85 -6.18 -11.46
CA VAL A 500 -8.79 -7.62 -11.16
C VAL A 500 -8.75 -7.89 -9.66
N PHE A 501 -8.05 -7.05 -8.89
CA PHE A 501 -8.02 -7.19 -7.44
C PHE A 501 -9.37 -6.83 -6.79
N MET A 502 -10.07 -5.80 -7.27
CA MET A 502 -11.44 -5.51 -6.82
C MET A 502 -12.37 -6.69 -7.07
N GLU A 503 -12.26 -7.34 -8.24
CA GLU A 503 -13.07 -8.52 -8.58
C GLU A 503 -12.82 -9.70 -7.64
N GLN A 504 -11.65 -9.78 -6.98
CA GLN A 504 -11.38 -10.86 -6.01
C GLN A 504 -12.26 -10.81 -4.76
N VAL A 505 -12.94 -9.68 -4.48
CA VAL A 505 -13.89 -9.59 -3.37
C VAL A 505 -15.06 -10.58 -3.51
N HIS A 506 -15.35 -11.00 -4.75
CA HIS A 506 -16.37 -11.99 -5.10
C HIS A 506 -15.87 -13.43 -5.06
N ARG A 507 -14.85 -13.74 -4.26
CA ARG A 507 -14.33 -15.11 -4.15
C ARG A 507 -14.79 -15.81 -2.88
N GLY A 508 -14.77 -17.14 -2.91
CA GLY A 508 -15.02 -17.97 -1.73
C GLY A 508 -16.52 -18.23 -1.57
N ILE A 509 -17.01 -18.04 -0.35
CA ILE A 509 -18.43 -18.21 -0.03
C ILE A 509 -19.01 -16.91 0.51
N LYS A 510 -20.29 -16.68 0.23
CA LYS A 510 -21.09 -15.65 0.89
C LYS A 510 -22.43 -16.21 1.31
N GLY A 511 -23.08 -15.59 2.27
CA GLY A 511 -24.37 -16.10 2.73
C GLY A 511 -25.01 -15.26 3.80
N ILE A 512 -26.20 -15.67 4.23
CA ILE A 512 -26.94 -15.02 5.32
C ILE A 512 -27.25 -16.04 6.40
N VAL A 513 -26.97 -15.67 7.65
CA VAL A 513 -27.36 -16.41 8.85
C VAL A 513 -28.68 -15.85 9.36
N LYS A 514 -29.75 -16.65 9.26
CA LYS A 514 -31.10 -16.27 9.65
C LYS A 514 -31.62 -17.11 10.80
N ASP A 515 -32.58 -16.57 11.54
CA ASP A 515 -33.40 -17.36 12.46
C ASP A 515 -34.53 -18.10 11.72
N VAL A 516 -35.25 -18.96 12.43
CA VAL A 516 -36.39 -19.71 11.88
C VAL A 516 -37.57 -18.83 11.42
N HIS A 517 -37.55 -17.53 11.73
CA HIS A 517 -38.53 -16.54 11.30
C HIS A 517 -38.01 -15.68 10.12
N GLY A 518 -36.83 -16.00 9.59
CA GLY A 518 -36.22 -15.30 8.46
C GLY A 518 -35.47 -14.02 8.83
N LYS A 519 -35.33 -13.69 10.12
CA LYS A 519 -34.58 -12.51 10.57
C LYS A 519 -33.08 -12.78 10.57
N GLY A 520 -32.30 -11.90 9.97
CA GLY A 520 -30.84 -11.90 10.04
C GLY A 520 -30.30 -11.88 11.48
N ILE A 521 -29.25 -12.66 11.74
CA ILE A 521 -28.60 -12.76 13.05
C ILE A 521 -27.25 -12.07 12.98
N PRO A 522 -27.11 -10.86 13.56
CA PRO A 522 -25.84 -10.15 13.56
C PRO A 522 -24.82 -10.77 14.51
N ASN A 523 -23.53 -10.56 14.23
CA ASN A 523 -22.41 -11.04 15.04
C ASN A 523 -22.39 -12.56 15.27
N ALA A 524 -23.10 -13.33 14.44
CA ALA A 524 -22.88 -14.78 14.34
C ALA A 524 -21.45 -15.03 13.83
N VAL A 525 -20.75 -15.97 14.47
CA VAL A 525 -19.40 -16.40 14.12
C VAL A 525 -19.49 -17.49 13.06
N ILE A 526 -18.78 -17.30 11.95
CA ILE A 526 -18.60 -18.29 10.88
C ILE A 526 -17.18 -18.85 10.98
N SER A 527 -17.06 -20.15 11.19
CA SER A 527 -15.78 -20.86 11.33
C SER A 527 -15.61 -21.85 10.19
N VAL A 528 -14.42 -21.94 9.61
CA VAL A 528 -14.08 -22.94 8.58
C VAL A 528 -13.19 -24.01 9.19
N GLU A 529 -13.56 -25.29 9.05
CA GLU A 529 -12.75 -26.39 9.56
C GLU A 529 -11.34 -26.37 8.93
N GLY A 530 -10.31 -26.45 9.77
CA GLY A 530 -8.91 -26.39 9.34
C GLY A 530 -8.31 -24.98 9.24
N VAL A 531 -9.12 -23.91 9.34
CA VAL A 531 -8.64 -22.53 9.30
C VAL A 531 -8.85 -21.85 10.65
N ASN A 532 -7.76 -21.52 11.35
CA ASN A 532 -7.82 -20.90 12.67
C ASN A 532 -8.01 -19.37 12.60
N HIS A 533 -9.02 -18.92 11.86
CA HIS A 533 -9.42 -17.52 11.79
C HIS A 533 -10.90 -17.45 11.40
N ASP A 534 -11.78 -17.12 12.35
CA ASP A 534 -13.22 -17.03 12.08
C ASP A 534 -13.61 -15.62 11.60
N ILE A 535 -14.82 -15.46 11.07
CA ILE A 535 -15.39 -14.14 10.71
C ILE A 535 -16.72 -13.92 11.43
N ARG A 536 -17.23 -12.69 11.39
CA ARG A 536 -18.55 -12.33 11.93
C ARG A 536 -19.50 -11.84 10.84
N THR A 537 -20.77 -12.16 11.02
CA THR A 537 -21.85 -11.59 10.20
C THR A 537 -22.08 -10.11 10.47
N GLY A 538 -22.48 -9.39 9.43
CA GLY A 538 -22.91 -7.99 9.45
C GLY A 538 -24.22 -7.77 10.21
N ALA A 539 -24.75 -6.55 10.16
CA ALA A 539 -25.94 -6.15 10.89
C ALA A 539 -27.20 -6.96 10.49
N ASP A 540 -27.28 -7.34 9.22
CA ASP A 540 -28.40 -8.09 8.63
C ASP A 540 -28.13 -9.60 8.53
N GLY A 541 -27.04 -10.06 9.18
CA GLY A 541 -26.69 -11.49 9.27
C GLY A 541 -25.95 -12.04 8.07
N ASP A 542 -25.63 -11.21 7.08
CA ASP A 542 -24.82 -11.56 5.93
C ASP A 542 -23.33 -11.66 6.26
N TYR A 543 -22.61 -12.43 5.45
CA TYR A 543 -21.18 -12.64 5.60
C TYR A 543 -20.53 -12.99 4.27
N TRP A 544 -19.23 -12.75 4.19
CA TRP A 544 -18.36 -13.14 3.08
C TRP A 544 -17.10 -13.77 3.66
N ARG A 545 -16.72 -14.93 3.13
CA ARG A 545 -15.51 -15.65 3.52
C ARG A 545 -14.71 -15.98 2.28
N LEU A 546 -13.63 -15.22 2.07
CA LEU A 546 -12.68 -15.45 0.98
C LEU A 546 -12.00 -16.80 1.20
N LEU A 547 -12.08 -17.66 0.18
CA LEU A 547 -11.53 -19.01 0.17
C LEU A 547 -11.09 -19.33 -1.26
N ASN A 548 -10.09 -20.20 -1.39
CA ASN A 548 -9.72 -20.76 -2.70
C ASN A 548 -10.71 -21.88 -3.09
N PRO A 549 -10.74 -22.32 -4.36
CA PRO A 549 -11.61 -23.40 -4.80
C PRO A 549 -11.40 -24.69 -3.99
N GLY A 550 -12.48 -25.32 -3.56
CA GLY A 550 -12.45 -26.51 -2.70
C GLY A 550 -13.75 -26.74 -1.92
N GLU A 551 -13.82 -27.87 -1.22
CA GLU A 551 -14.92 -28.20 -0.31
C GLU A 551 -14.54 -27.88 1.13
N TYR A 552 -15.42 -27.16 1.84
CA TYR A 552 -15.16 -26.68 3.19
C TYR A 552 -16.33 -27.03 4.12
N VAL A 553 -16.00 -27.53 5.32
CA VAL A 553 -16.98 -27.68 6.40
C VAL A 553 -17.06 -26.36 7.17
N VAL A 554 -18.20 -25.70 7.05
CA VAL A 554 -18.44 -24.38 7.63
C VAL A 554 -19.40 -24.50 8.81
N GLY A 555 -18.97 -23.98 9.95
CA GLY A 555 -19.72 -23.94 11.19
C GLY A 555 -20.24 -22.53 11.49
N VAL A 556 -21.43 -22.45 12.08
CA VAL A 556 -22.03 -21.19 12.53
C VAL A 556 -22.41 -21.27 14.00
N LYS A 557 -22.05 -20.24 14.74
CA LYS A 557 -22.36 -20.09 16.16
C LYS A 557 -22.76 -18.65 16.48
N ALA A 558 -23.89 -18.48 17.17
CA ALA A 558 -24.32 -17.19 17.69
C ALA A 558 -24.78 -17.32 19.14
N GLU A 559 -24.61 -16.26 19.94
CA GLU A 559 -25.02 -16.27 21.35
C GLU A 559 -26.53 -16.48 21.46
N GLY A 560 -26.94 -17.49 22.24
CA GLY A 560 -28.35 -17.83 22.45
C GLY A 560 -28.98 -18.67 21.35
N TYR A 561 -28.25 -19.05 20.30
CA TYR A 561 -28.70 -19.93 19.21
C TYR A 561 -28.01 -21.31 19.23
N THR A 562 -28.62 -22.29 18.58
CA THR A 562 -28.02 -23.60 18.31
C THR A 562 -26.91 -23.48 17.28
N THR A 563 -25.82 -24.20 17.46
CA THR A 563 -24.75 -24.30 16.44
C THR A 563 -25.23 -25.14 15.26
N ALA A 564 -24.80 -24.77 14.06
CA ALA A 564 -25.02 -25.55 12.84
C ALA A 564 -23.71 -25.72 12.07
N THR A 565 -23.59 -26.80 11.34
CA THR A 565 -22.46 -27.06 10.43
C THR A 565 -23.01 -27.52 9.09
N LYS A 566 -22.33 -27.13 8.01
CA LYS A 566 -22.72 -27.44 6.63
C LYS A 566 -21.48 -27.49 5.76
N THR A 567 -21.47 -28.36 4.76
CA THR A 567 -20.45 -28.34 3.71
C THR A 567 -20.83 -27.29 2.68
N CYS A 568 -19.91 -26.36 2.40
CA CYS A 568 -20.01 -25.38 1.34
C CYS A 568 -18.90 -25.67 0.31
N GLU A 569 -19.22 -25.57 -0.97
CA GLU A 569 -18.26 -25.73 -2.06
C GLU A 569 -17.88 -24.35 -2.61
N VAL A 570 -16.62 -24.18 -2.99
CA VAL A 570 -16.12 -23.00 -3.68
C VAL A 570 -15.71 -23.42 -5.09
N GLY A 571 -16.41 -22.90 -6.09
CA GLY A 571 -16.14 -23.17 -7.50
C GLY A 571 -14.85 -22.53 -8.03
N TYR A 572 -14.48 -22.89 -9.26
CA TYR A 572 -13.36 -22.28 -9.99
C TYR A 572 -13.76 -21.00 -10.73
N ASP A 573 -15.04 -20.85 -11.06
CA ASP A 573 -15.57 -19.66 -11.73
C ASP A 573 -15.55 -18.44 -10.80
N MET A 574 -15.52 -17.24 -11.39
CA MET A 574 -15.64 -16.00 -10.60
C MET A 574 -17.05 -15.88 -10.03
N GLY A 575 -17.15 -15.49 -8.76
CA GLY A 575 -18.40 -15.36 -8.03
C GLY A 575 -18.41 -16.16 -6.72
N ALA A 576 -18.85 -15.54 -5.64
CA ALA A 576 -18.87 -16.16 -4.33
C ALA A 576 -20.04 -17.14 -4.25
N THR A 577 -19.77 -18.37 -3.81
CA THR A 577 -20.81 -19.41 -3.74
C THR A 577 -21.73 -19.17 -2.55
N GLN A 578 -23.05 -19.24 -2.79
CA GLN A 578 -24.04 -19.00 -1.74
C GLN A 578 -24.05 -20.13 -0.70
N CYS A 579 -23.82 -19.81 0.58
CA CYS A 579 -23.91 -20.75 1.68
C CYS A 579 -24.70 -20.20 2.88
N ASP A 580 -26.02 -20.27 2.79
CA ASP A 580 -26.91 -19.77 3.84
C ASP A 580 -27.06 -20.74 5.03
N PHE A 581 -27.35 -20.17 6.20
CA PHE A 581 -27.61 -20.90 7.43
C PHE A 581 -28.93 -20.45 8.08
N THR A 582 -29.69 -21.41 8.61
CA THR A 582 -30.84 -21.14 9.46
C THR A 582 -30.64 -21.80 10.82
N ILE A 583 -30.58 -21.01 11.88
CA ILE A 583 -30.33 -21.51 13.24
C ILE A 583 -31.47 -21.15 14.20
N SER A 584 -31.69 -22.01 15.19
CA SER A 584 -32.82 -21.86 16.12
C SER A 584 -32.36 -21.32 17.48
N LYS A 585 -33.18 -20.50 18.14
CA LYS A 585 -32.90 -20.08 19.53
C LYS A 585 -32.82 -21.29 20.46
N THR A 586 -31.82 -21.32 21.33
CA THR A 586 -31.69 -22.33 22.39
C THR A 586 -32.87 -22.29 23.36
N ASN A 587 -33.17 -23.42 24.00
CA ASN A 587 -34.22 -23.49 25.03
C ASN A 587 -34.00 -22.47 26.16
N LEU A 588 -32.75 -22.26 26.59
CA LEU A 588 -32.41 -21.28 27.63
C LEU A 588 -32.71 -19.84 27.17
N ALA A 589 -32.33 -19.48 25.93
CA ALA A 589 -32.60 -18.15 25.38
C ALA A 589 -34.11 -17.90 25.22
N ARG A 590 -34.86 -18.89 24.73
CA ARG A 590 -36.34 -18.84 24.66
C ARG A 590 -36.95 -18.62 26.04
N ILE A 591 -36.48 -19.36 27.06
CA ILE A 591 -36.94 -19.18 28.43
C ILE A 591 -36.64 -17.76 28.91
N LYS A 592 -35.42 -17.24 28.76
CA LYS A 592 -35.07 -15.85 29.14
C LYS A 592 -35.97 -14.81 28.47
N GLU A 593 -36.29 -14.99 27.20
CA GLU A 593 -37.16 -14.08 26.43
C GLU A 593 -38.61 -14.11 26.93
N ILE A 594 -39.18 -15.30 27.14
CA ILE A 594 -40.50 -15.47 27.76
C ILE A 594 -40.52 -14.82 29.15
N MET A 595 -39.47 -15.04 29.94
CA MET A 595 -39.37 -14.47 31.29
C MET A 595 -39.30 -12.95 31.29
N LYS A 596 -38.57 -12.34 30.34
CA LYS A 596 -38.52 -10.89 30.14
C LYS A 596 -39.88 -10.35 29.67
N LYS A 597 -40.56 -11.05 28.77
CA LYS A 597 -41.88 -10.66 28.23
C LYS A 597 -43.00 -10.71 29.29
N PHE A 598 -42.93 -11.66 30.23
CA PHE A 598 -43.94 -11.84 31.29
C PHE A 598 -43.50 -11.32 32.67
N GLY A 599 -42.40 -10.56 32.77
CA GLY A 599 -41.96 -9.92 34.02
C GLY A 599 -41.58 -10.89 35.15
N LYS A 600 -41.08 -12.09 34.84
CA LYS A 600 -40.73 -13.12 35.84
C LYS A 600 -39.21 -13.25 36.00
N GLN A 601 -38.71 -13.22 37.24
CA GLN A 601 -37.29 -13.46 37.52
C GLN A 601 -36.91 -14.95 37.46
N PRO A 602 -35.64 -15.30 37.11
CA PRO A 602 -35.16 -16.69 37.04
C PRO A 602 -35.48 -17.45 38.32
N ILE A 603 -36.13 -18.61 38.20
CA ILE A 603 -36.16 -19.56 39.32
C ILE A 603 -34.73 -20.11 39.42
N SER A 604 -33.93 -19.50 40.28
CA SER A 604 -32.59 -20.00 40.58
C SER A 604 -32.68 -21.43 41.12
N LEU A 605 -32.15 -22.39 40.35
CA LEU A 605 -32.03 -23.79 40.76
C LEU A 605 -31.15 -23.95 42.01
N SER A 606 -30.24 -23.01 42.29
CA SER A 606 -29.42 -23.02 43.51
C SER A 606 -30.25 -22.70 44.76
N ILE A 607 -31.23 -21.79 44.67
CA ILE A 607 -32.15 -21.48 45.77
C ILE A 607 -33.09 -22.65 46.05
N ARG A 608 -33.50 -23.41 45.02
CA ARG A 608 -34.35 -24.59 45.21
C ARG A 608 -33.59 -25.74 45.89
N ARG A 609 -32.31 -25.95 45.57
CA ARG A 609 -31.43 -26.92 46.25
C ARG A 609 -31.07 -26.48 47.67
N LEU A 610 -30.84 -25.19 47.92
CA LEU A 610 -30.63 -24.64 49.26
C LEU A 610 -31.89 -24.75 50.13
N ARG A 611 -33.09 -24.50 49.58
CA ARG A 611 -34.37 -24.69 50.27
C ARG A 611 -34.71 -26.17 50.53
N GLN A 612 -34.33 -27.08 49.63
CA GLN A 612 -34.46 -28.53 49.87
C GLN A 612 -33.48 -29.03 50.94
N ARG A 613 -32.21 -28.58 50.93
CA ARG A 613 -31.24 -28.89 51.99
C ARG A 613 -31.66 -28.30 53.34
N ALA A 614 -32.19 -27.08 53.37
CA ALA A 614 -32.70 -26.46 54.60
C ALA A 614 -33.98 -27.11 55.15
N ARG A 615 -34.78 -27.77 54.31
CA ARG A 615 -35.92 -28.60 54.75
C ARG A 615 -35.47 -29.94 55.33
N GLN A 616 -34.51 -30.62 54.70
CA GLN A 616 -33.93 -31.86 55.23
C GLN A 616 -33.19 -31.66 56.56
N TRP A 617 -32.63 -30.47 56.81
CA TRP A 617 -32.00 -30.10 58.08
C TRP A 617 -32.98 -29.71 59.21
N ARG A 618 -34.28 -29.58 58.92
CA ARG A 618 -35.32 -29.30 59.94
C ARG A 618 -36.16 -30.52 60.29
N GLU A 619 -35.95 -31.64 59.60
CA GLU A 619 -36.62 -32.93 59.82
C GLU A 619 -35.67 -34.01 60.40
N GLN A 620 -34.43 -33.61 60.76
CA GLN A 620 -33.55 -34.30 61.70
C GLN A 620 -33.49 -33.49 62.98
#